data_AF-A0A917F7A4-F1
#
_entry.id   AF-A0A917F7A4-F1
#
_cell.length_a   1.000
_cell.length_b   1.000
_cell.length_c   1.000
_cell.angle_alpha   90.00
_cell.angle_beta   90.00
_cell.angle_gamma   90.00
#
_symmetry.space_group_name_H-M   'P 1'
#
loop_
_entity.id
_entity.type
_entity.pdbx_description
1 polymer ?
#
loop_
_entity_poly.entity_id
_entity_poly.type
_entity_poly.pdbx_seq_one_letter_code
_entity_poly.pdbx_strand_id
1 'polypeptide(L)'
;MPSTTTTSHHVWTTVCRAADLAPCWGEAALVGDAQVAIFLVPEDGDLQVRAVSNIDPATGAAVMSRGIVGSRAGRPTVASPLHKDVYDLVTGECYTTPALHLPVWQVRQQDGVVAVAPLALAADAAAAG
;
A
#
# COMPACT_ATOMS: atom_id res chain seq x y z
N MET A 1 -2.27 -34.73 -17.59
CA MET A 1 -2.57 -33.87 -16.42
C MET A 1 -2.54 -32.44 -16.93
N PRO A 2 -3.60 -31.63 -16.80
CA PRO A 2 -3.51 -30.24 -17.21
C PRO A 2 -2.77 -29.46 -16.12
N SER A 3 -1.60 -28.95 -16.45
CA SER A 3 -0.89 -27.97 -15.63
C SER A 3 -1.75 -26.71 -15.53
N THR A 4 -2.17 -26.34 -14.32
CA THR A 4 -2.91 -25.09 -14.09
C THR A 4 -1.92 -23.93 -14.10
N THR A 5 -1.82 -23.25 -15.24
CA THR A 5 -1.15 -21.95 -15.32
C THR A 5 -2.04 -20.94 -14.61
N THR A 6 -1.67 -20.56 -13.39
CA THR A 6 -2.35 -19.48 -12.65
C THR A 6 -1.96 -18.15 -13.29
N THR A 7 -2.78 -17.67 -14.22
CA THR A 7 -2.69 -16.29 -14.73
C THR A 7 -3.08 -15.36 -13.58
N SER A 8 -2.09 -14.68 -12.99
CA SER A 8 -2.31 -13.64 -11.97
C SER A 8 -3.02 -12.44 -12.60
N HIS A 9 -4.35 -12.47 -12.67
CA HIS A 9 -5.14 -11.32 -13.05
C HIS A 9 -5.05 -10.26 -11.94
N HIS A 10 -4.51 -9.08 -12.24
CA HIS A 10 -4.67 -7.90 -11.36
C HIS A 10 -6.15 -7.50 -11.35
N VAL A 11 -6.90 -8.00 -10.37
CA VAL A 11 -8.30 -7.59 -10.16
C VAL A 11 -8.28 -6.22 -9.49
N TRP A 12 -8.46 -5.18 -10.30
CA TRP A 12 -8.63 -3.82 -9.82
C TRP A 12 -9.96 -3.70 -9.09
N THR A 13 -9.90 -3.24 -7.84
CA THR A 13 -11.07 -3.03 -7.00
C THR A 13 -11.20 -1.55 -6.68
N THR A 14 -12.33 -0.97 -7.07
CA THR A 14 -12.69 0.40 -6.72
C THR A 14 -12.95 0.50 -5.22
N VAL A 15 -12.32 1.48 -4.55
CA VAL A 15 -12.38 1.65 -3.09
C VAL A 15 -13.11 2.92 -2.67
N CYS A 16 -12.77 4.08 -3.25
CA CYS A 16 -13.36 5.37 -2.88
C CYS A 16 -13.14 6.42 -3.99
N ARG A 17 -13.70 7.62 -3.81
CA ARG A 17 -13.31 8.79 -4.63
C ARG A 17 -12.12 9.48 -3.99
N ALA A 18 -11.24 10.04 -4.81
CA ALA A 18 -10.10 10.81 -4.32
C ALA A 18 -10.53 12.05 -3.52
N ALA A 19 -11.71 12.60 -3.81
CA ALA A 19 -12.29 13.73 -3.08
C ALA A 19 -12.73 13.37 -1.65
N ASP A 20 -12.92 12.09 -1.35
CA ASP A 20 -13.29 11.62 0.00
C ASP A 20 -12.04 11.42 0.88
N LEU A 21 -10.84 11.43 0.29
CA LEU A 21 -9.57 11.28 1.00
C LEU A 21 -9.08 12.64 1.52
N ALA A 22 -8.80 12.71 2.81
CA ALA A 22 -8.13 13.86 3.40
C ALA A 22 -6.60 13.75 3.24
N PRO A 23 -5.90 14.85 2.88
CA PRO A 23 -4.44 14.84 2.81
C PRO A 23 -3.80 14.44 4.15
N CYS A 24 -2.77 13.61 4.09
CA CYS A 24 -2.03 13.07 5.23
C CYS A 24 -2.87 12.26 6.23
N TRP A 25 -4.06 11.82 5.81
CA TRP A 25 -4.93 10.94 6.59
C TRP A 25 -5.11 9.61 5.90
N GLY A 26 -5.06 8.52 6.67
CA GLY A 26 -5.22 7.17 6.15
C GLY A 26 -6.64 6.67 6.31
N GLU A 27 -7.18 6.08 5.25
CA GLU A 27 -8.48 5.41 5.26
C GLU A 27 -8.30 3.90 5.05
N ALA A 28 -9.04 3.11 5.81
CA ALA A 28 -9.02 1.66 5.66
C ALA A 28 -10.11 1.20 4.69
N ALA A 29 -9.73 0.35 3.74
CA ALA A 29 -10.62 -0.31 2.79
C ALA A 29 -10.44 -1.83 2.88
N LEU A 30 -11.51 -2.56 2.59
CA LEU A 30 -11.50 -4.02 2.49
C LEU A 30 -11.59 -4.41 1.00
N VAL A 31 -10.59 -5.14 0.52
CA VAL A 31 -10.46 -5.58 -0.87
C VAL A 31 -10.42 -7.11 -0.89
N GLY A 32 -11.57 -7.73 -1.15
CA GLY A 32 -11.74 -9.17 -0.88
C GLY A 32 -11.57 -9.44 0.61
N ASP A 33 -10.61 -10.31 0.96
CA ASP A 33 -10.27 -10.62 2.35
C ASP A 33 -9.07 -9.79 2.87
N ALA A 34 -8.50 -8.91 2.05
CA ALA A 34 -7.33 -8.12 2.39
C ALA A 34 -7.71 -6.71 2.89
N GLN A 35 -7.10 -6.26 3.98
CA GLN A 35 -7.27 -4.89 4.46
C GLN A 35 -6.18 -3.98 3.90
N VAL A 36 -6.59 -2.88 3.30
CA VAL A 36 -5.73 -1.92 2.62
C VAL A 36 -5.89 -0.56 3.27
N ALA A 37 -4.79 0.10 3.60
CA ALA A 37 -4.75 1.48 4.05
C ALA A 37 -4.39 2.38 2.86
N ILE A 38 -5.24 3.37 2.58
CA ILE A 38 -5.13 4.30 1.48
C ILE A 38 -4.79 5.67 2.06
N PHE A 39 -3.78 6.32 1.50
CA PHE A 39 -3.31 7.63 1.94
C PHE A 39 -3.26 8.59 0.75
N LEU A 40 -3.71 9.81 0.95
CA LEU A 40 -3.46 10.93 0.05
C LEU A 40 -2.28 11.72 0.60
N VAL A 41 -1.11 11.66 -0.05
CA VAL A 41 0.14 12.22 0.49
C VAL A 41 0.82 13.16 -0.51
N PRO A 42 1.46 14.24 -0.03
CA PRO A 42 2.26 15.11 -0.90
C PRO A 42 3.54 14.39 -1.35
N GLU A 43 3.81 14.43 -2.65
CA GLU A 43 5.00 13.86 -3.29
C GLU A 43 5.37 14.75 -4.47
N ASP A 44 6.61 15.25 -4.50
CA ASP A 44 7.12 16.17 -5.53
C ASP A 44 6.27 17.44 -5.80
N GLY A 45 5.49 17.87 -4.81
CA GLY A 45 4.65 19.08 -4.90
C GLY A 45 3.20 18.82 -5.27
N ASP A 46 2.84 17.59 -5.64
CA ASP A 46 1.47 17.18 -5.94
C ASP A 46 0.93 16.17 -4.90
N LEU A 47 -0.40 16.04 -4.81
CA LEU A 47 -1.03 15.02 -3.96
C LEU A 47 -1.14 13.70 -4.74
N GLN A 48 -0.55 12.64 -4.19
CA GLN A 48 -0.57 11.31 -4.76
C GLN A 48 -1.30 10.34 -3.83
N VAL A 49 -2.07 9.42 -4.42
CA VAL A 49 -2.72 8.35 -3.65
C VAL A 49 -1.79 7.15 -3.56
N ARG A 50 -1.46 6.75 -2.34
CA ARG A 50 -0.65 5.57 -2.03
C ARG A 50 -1.49 4.56 -1.26
N ALA A 51 -1.32 3.28 -1.54
CA ALA A 51 -2.03 2.21 -0.86
C ALA A 51 -1.06 1.15 -0.37
N VAL A 52 -1.27 0.70 0.86
CA VAL A 52 -0.44 -0.30 1.55
C VAL A 52 -1.34 -1.23 2.34
N SER A 53 -0.80 -2.33 2.86
CA SER A 53 -1.53 -3.18 3.80
C SER A 53 -1.95 -2.39 5.04
N ASN A 54 -3.19 -2.56 5.50
CA ASN A 54 -3.60 -2.01 6.79
C ASN A 54 -3.03 -2.81 7.97
N ILE A 55 -2.55 -4.04 7.70
CA ILE A 55 -1.95 -4.93 8.69
C ILE A 55 -0.48 -4.54 8.91
N ASP A 56 -0.15 -4.15 10.14
CA ASP A 56 1.21 -3.88 10.56
C ASP A 56 2.02 -5.19 10.59
N PRO A 57 3.14 -5.31 9.85
CA PRO A 57 3.93 -6.54 9.79
C PRO A 57 4.61 -6.88 11.13
N ALA A 58 4.81 -5.91 12.03
CA ALA A 58 5.39 -6.17 13.34
C ALA A 58 4.41 -6.86 14.30
N THR A 59 3.12 -6.51 14.21
CA THR A 59 2.11 -6.89 15.21
C THR A 59 0.99 -7.76 14.67
N GLY A 60 0.78 -7.79 13.36
CA GLY A 60 -0.40 -8.37 12.74
C GLY A 60 -1.69 -7.57 12.97
N ALA A 61 -1.62 -6.37 13.54
CA ALA A 61 -2.79 -5.54 13.83
C ALA A 61 -3.16 -4.64 12.66
N ALA A 62 -4.46 -4.46 12.42
CA ALA A 62 -5.02 -3.64 11.35
C ALA A 62 -5.05 -2.14 11.69
N VAL A 63 -3.88 -1.52 11.91
CA VAL A 63 -3.76 -0.17 12.48
C VAL A 63 -3.03 0.83 11.58
N MET A 64 -2.51 0.42 10.42
CA MET A 64 -1.64 1.28 9.62
C MET A 64 -2.35 2.53 9.10
N SER A 65 -3.65 2.46 8.78
CA SER A 65 -4.45 3.63 8.37
C SER A 65 -4.47 4.76 9.40
N ARG A 66 -4.22 4.44 10.68
CA ARG A 66 -4.16 5.41 11.78
C ARG A 66 -2.74 5.92 12.04
N GLY A 67 -1.78 5.51 11.23
CA GLY A 67 -0.39 5.92 11.32
C GLY A 67 -0.20 7.41 11.02
N ILE A 68 0.88 7.97 11.54
CA ILE A 68 1.23 9.37 11.28
C ILE A 68 1.98 9.42 9.95
N VAL A 69 1.43 10.16 8.99
CA VAL A 69 2.11 10.41 7.72
C VAL A 69 3.20 11.45 7.92
N GLY A 70 4.37 11.18 7.35
CA GLY A 70 5.51 12.09 7.33
C GLY A 70 6.24 12.05 5.98
N SER A 71 7.35 12.77 5.88
CA SER A 71 8.23 12.73 4.72
C SER A 71 9.67 12.51 5.18
N ARG A 72 10.42 11.68 4.44
CA ARG A 72 11.84 11.47 4.66
C ARG A 72 12.57 11.57 3.33
N ALA A 73 13.48 12.54 3.22
CA ALA A 73 14.24 12.81 1.99
C ALA A 73 13.36 12.95 0.74
N GLY A 74 12.17 13.55 0.89
CA GLY A 74 11.20 13.71 -0.21
C GLY A 74 10.25 12.53 -0.40
N ARG A 75 10.47 11.38 0.25
CA ARG A 75 9.60 10.21 0.14
C ARG A 75 8.50 10.22 1.20
N PRO A 76 7.24 9.93 0.83
CA PRO A 76 6.16 9.84 1.81
C PRO A 76 6.33 8.60 2.68
N THR A 77 6.11 8.76 3.98
CA THR A 77 6.28 7.70 5.00
C THR A 77 5.08 7.64 5.92
N VAL A 78 4.87 6.49 6.56
CA VAL A 78 3.87 6.29 7.62
C VAL A 78 4.51 5.64 8.84
N ALA A 79 4.29 6.21 10.01
CA ALA A 79 4.72 5.63 11.27
C ALA A 79 3.60 4.76 11.88
N SER A 80 3.90 3.51 12.23
CA SER A 80 2.95 2.63 12.93
C SER A 80 2.57 3.22 14.29
N PRO A 81 1.26 3.29 14.63
CA PRO A 81 0.81 3.80 15.93
C PRO A 81 1.31 3.00 17.14
N LEU A 82 1.62 1.70 16.95
CA LEU A 82 1.95 0.78 18.04
C LEU A 82 3.45 0.78 18.32
N HIS A 83 4.27 0.50 17.31
CA HIS A 83 5.72 0.32 17.49
C HIS A 83 6.56 1.51 17.03
N LYS A 84 5.93 2.55 16.44
CA LYS A 84 6.61 3.72 15.88
C LYS A 84 7.61 3.40 14.77
N ASP A 85 7.56 2.19 14.22
CA ASP A 85 8.29 1.82 13.02
C ASP A 85 7.83 2.69 11.85
N VAL A 86 8.79 3.25 11.11
CA VAL A 86 8.53 4.16 10.00
C VAL A 86 8.68 3.38 8.70
N TYR A 87 7.60 3.34 7.91
CA TYR A 87 7.54 2.65 6.63
C TYR A 87 7.47 3.65 5.48
N ASP A 88 8.14 3.34 4.38
CA ASP A 88 8.03 4.07 3.12
C ASP A 88 6.72 3.69 2.40
N LEU A 89 5.90 4.67 2.02
CA LEU A 89 4.61 4.43 1.36
C LEU A 89 4.74 4.08 -0.13
N VAL A 90 5.93 4.27 -0.72
CA VAL A 90 6.23 3.95 -2.12
C VAL A 90 6.80 2.54 -2.23
N THR A 91 7.77 2.18 -1.39
CA THR A 91 8.44 0.86 -1.47
C THR A 91 7.98 -0.13 -0.42
N GLY A 92 7.36 0.31 0.68
CA GLY A 92 7.01 -0.55 1.81
C GLY A 92 8.18 -0.85 2.75
N GLU A 93 9.36 -0.30 2.48
CA GLU A 93 10.56 -0.53 3.29
C GLU A 93 10.39 0.07 4.69
N CYS A 94 10.73 -0.70 5.73
CA CYS A 94 10.80 -0.17 7.08
C CYS A 94 12.18 0.43 7.34
N TYR A 95 12.20 1.73 7.65
CA TYR A 95 13.43 2.44 7.98
C TYR A 95 13.96 2.17 9.40
N THR A 96 13.10 1.69 10.29
CA THR A 96 13.47 1.40 11.68
C THR A 96 13.98 -0.03 11.80
N THR A 97 13.29 -0.98 11.16
CA THR A 97 13.55 -2.41 11.27
C THR A 97 13.67 -3.03 9.86
N PRO A 98 14.88 -3.14 9.28
CA PRO A 98 15.08 -3.57 7.89
C PRO A 98 14.52 -4.95 7.52
N ALA A 99 14.25 -5.80 8.53
CA ALA A 99 13.61 -7.11 8.33
C ALA A 99 12.10 -7.03 8.08
N LEU A 100 11.47 -5.90 8.38
CA LEU A 100 10.04 -5.67 8.19
C LEU A 100 9.79 -5.01 6.84
N HIS A 101 8.76 -5.48 6.16
CA HIS A 101 8.29 -4.91 4.90
C HIS A 101 6.77 -4.79 4.94
N LEU A 102 6.28 -3.59 4.62
CA LEU A 102 4.86 -3.29 4.51
C LEU A 102 4.40 -3.53 3.08
N PRO A 103 3.49 -4.48 2.81
CA PRO A 103 3.04 -4.75 1.45
C PRO A 103 2.41 -3.51 0.80
N VAL A 104 2.92 -3.11 -0.36
CA VAL A 104 2.40 -2.00 -1.15
C VAL A 104 1.39 -2.51 -2.18
N TRP A 105 0.36 -1.72 -2.44
CA TRP A 105 -0.66 -2.00 -3.43
C TRP A 105 -0.52 -1.07 -4.64
N GLN A 106 -0.86 -1.59 -5.82
CA GLN A 106 -1.01 -0.74 -7.00
C GLN A 106 -2.22 0.16 -6.81
N VAL A 107 -2.06 1.43 -7.16
CA VAL A 107 -3.13 2.42 -7.13
C VAL A 107 -3.34 2.95 -8.54
N ARG A 108 -4.60 3.09 -8.93
CA ARG A 108 -5.02 3.73 -10.16
C ARG A 108 -6.12 4.73 -9.84
N GLN A 109 -6.00 5.93 -10.38
CA GLN A 109 -7.05 6.93 -10.32
C GLN A 109 -7.62 7.16 -11.73
N GLN A 110 -8.94 7.04 -11.88
CA GLN A 110 -9.65 7.32 -13.13
C GLN A 110 -10.92 8.10 -12.83
N ASP A 111 -11.13 9.24 -13.50
CA ASP A 111 -12.31 10.08 -13.33
C ASP A 111 -12.62 10.43 -11.85
N GLY A 112 -11.57 10.63 -11.05
CA GLY A 112 -11.66 10.92 -9.62
C GLY A 112 -11.95 9.70 -8.72
N VAL A 113 -12.03 8.50 -9.30
CA VAL A 113 -12.24 7.24 -8.60
C VAL A 113 -10.92 6.53 -8.38
N VAL A 114 -10.65 6.12 -7.14
CA VAL A 114 -9.47 5.35 -6.74
C VAL A 114 -9.80 3.87 -6.80
N ALA A 115 -8.98 3.12 -7.51
CA ALA A 115 -8.97 1.66 -7.53
C ALA A 115 -7.61 1.14 -7.11
N VAL A 116 -7.61 0.00 -6.42
CA VAL A 116 -6.40 -0.67 -5.96
C VAL A 116 -6.34 -2.10 -6.49
N ALA A 117 -5.13 -2.59 -6.70
CA ALA A 117 -4.86 -3.99 -7.01
C ALA A 117 -3.65 -4.45 -6.22
N PRO A 118 -3.55 -5.75 -5.87
CA PRO A 118 -2.33 -6.28 -5.28
C PRO A 118 -1.17 -6.00 -6.22
N LEU A 119 -0.04 -5.51 -5.70
CA LEU A 119 1.19 -5.57 -6.46
C LEU A 119 1.47 -7.05 -6.69
N ALA A 120 1.43 -7.51 -7.94
CA ALA A 120 1.87 -8.86 -8.21
C ALA A 120 3.30 -8.94 -7.67
N LEU A 121 3.57 -9.89 -6.77
CA LEU A 121 4.94 -10.36 -6.63
C LEU A 121 5.41 -10.62 -8.05
N ALA A 122 6.57 -10.11 -8.41
CA ALA A 122 7.25 -10.54 -9.62
C ALA A 122 7.50 -12.05 -9.48
N ALA A 123 6.49 -12.86 -9.81
CA ALA A 123 6.63 -14.26 -10.10
C ALA A 123 7.16 -14.34 -11.53
N ASP A 124 8.37 -13.82 -11.73
CA ASP A 124 9.20 -14.03 -12.92
C ASP A 124 10.64 -13.57 -12.62
N ALA A 125 11.36 -14.38 -11.83
CA ALA A 125 12.83 -14.37 -11.81
C ALA A 125 13.43 -15.74 -11.48
N ALA A 126 12.76 -16.85 -11.83
CA ALA A 126 13.35 -18.19 -11.74
C ALA A 126 12.76 -19.17 -12.77
N ALA A 127 12.83 -18.81 -14.06
CA ALA A 127 12.69 -19.76 -15.17
C ALA A 127 13.45 -19.27 -16.41
N ALA A 128 14.73 -18.92 -16.26
CA ALA A 128 15.67 -18.81 -17.38
C ALA A 128 17.11 -18.95 -16.85
N GLY A 129 17.75 -20.08 -17.14
CA GLY A 129 19.14 -20.37 -16.78
C GLY A 129 19.38 -21.86 -16.65
#